data_AF-A0A1W1UG07-F1
#
_entry.id   AF-A0A1W1UG07-F1
#
_cell.length_a   1.000
_cell.length_b   1.000
_cell.length_c   1.000
_cell.angle_alpha   90.00
_cell.angle_beta   90.00
_cell.angle_gamma   90.00
#
_symmetry.space_group_name_H-M   'P 1'
#
loop_
_entity.id
_entity.type
_entity.pdbx_description
1 polymer ?
#
loop_
_entity_poly.entity_id
_entity_poly.type
_entity_poly.pdbx_seq_one_letter_code
_entity_poly.pdbx_strand_id
1 'polypeptide(L)'
;MGTATSVSARFAIASTNSLGQAPGAAHIYEYTGGGWVYRQTLSPSGLLPGDMFGGSLYIDDSTALVGAYGHVRPDAPSSAAGAVYVFTRVGSRWTQTGLIHNPSKVLGSFGWTLDKSGRTLVVGYNSGLSNGEV
;
A
#
# COMPACT_ATOMS: atom_id res chain seq x y z
N MET A 1 0.87 -8.59 -12.51
CA MET A 1 0.36 -7.43 -13.28
C MET A 1 -0.39 -6.51 -12.33
N GLY A 2 -0.29 -5.19 -12.51
CA GLY A 2 -1.01 -4.18 -11.73
C GLY A 2 -0.10 -3.04 -11.31
N THR A 3 -0.13 -1.94 -12.05
CA THR A 3 0.21 -0.62 -11.52
C THR A 3 -1.02 -0.15 -10.77
N ALA A 4 -0.88 0.21 -9.49
CA ALA A 4 -1.99 0.79 -8.75
C ALA A 4 -1.91 2.31 -8.91
N THR A 5 -3.08 2.95 -9.03
CA THR A 5 -3.20 4.40 -9.00
C THR A 5 -4.38 4.77 -8.12
N SER A 6 -4.26 5.88 -7.40
CA SER A 6 -5.36 6.49 -6.66
C SER A 6 -5.26 8.00 -6.80
N VAL A 7 -6.41 8.68 -6.87
CA VAL A 7 -6.49 10.11 -7.11
C VAL A 7 -7.58 10.72 -6.23
N SER A 8 -7.29 11.92 -5.72
CA SER A 8 -8.19 12.83 -5.05
C SER A 8 -8.21 14.16 -5.81
N ALA A 9 -8.99 15.14 -5.33
CA ALA A 9 -9.05 16.47 -5.94
C ALA A 9 -7.68 17.17 -6.03
N ARG A 10 -6.76 16.87 -5.09
CA ARG A 10 -5.47 17.54 -4.97
C ARG A 10 -4.26 16.62 -5.16
N PHE A 11 -4.37 15.34 -4.82
CA PHE A 11 -3.24 14.41 -4.84
C PHE A 11 -3.52 13.18 -5.68
N ALA A 12 -2.48 12.69 -6.35
CA ALA A 12 -2.46 11.39 -7.00
C ALA A 12 -1.28 10.59 -6.46
N ILE A 13 -1.45 9.28 -6.37
CA ILE A 13 -0.39 8.33 -6.01
C ILE A 13 -0.34 7.21 -7.04
N ALA A 14 0.86 6.85 -7.47
CA ALA A 14 1.09 5.80 -8.45
C ALA A 14 2.26 4.92 -8.02
N SER A 15 2.14 3.60 -8.19
CA SER A 15 3.23 2.67 -7.90
C SER A 15 4.02 2.30 -9.15
N THR A 16 5.32 2.07 -8.95
CA THR A 16 6.18 1.42 -9.93
C THR A 16 6.46 0.00 -9.46
N ASN A 17 6.15 -0.99 -10.31
CA ASN A 17 6.42 -2.39 -10.01
C ASN A 17 7.67 -2.86 -10.75
N SER A 18 8.42 -3.76 -10.13
CA SER A 18 9.62 -4.38 -10.70
C SER A 18 9.53 -5.90 -10.69
N LEU A 19 8.33 -6.46 -10.85
CA LEU A 19 8.10 -7.92 -10.86
C LEU A 19 8.62 -8.64 -9.59
N GLY A 20 8.53 -7.99 -8.42
CA GLY A 20 9.02 -8.55 -7.16
C GLY A 20 10.56 -8.52 -7.00
N GLN A 21 11.30 -8.02 -7.99
CA GLN A 21 12.76 -7.89 -7.93
C GLN A 21 13.22 -6.73 -7.04
N ALA A 22 12.34 -5.75 -6.81
CA ALA A 22 12.54 -4.69 -5.85
C ALA A 22 11.33 -4.63 -4.90
N PRO A 23 11.52 -4.09 -3.69
CA PRO A 23 10.43 -3.93 -2.71
C PRO A 23 9.21 -3.16 -3.24
N GLY A 24 9.39 -2.32 -4.27
CA GLY A 24 8.38 -1.44 -4.84
C GLY A 24 8.48 -0.02 -4.27
N ALA A 25 7.85 0.94 -4.93
CA ALA A 25 7.76 2.33 -4.47
C ALA A 25 6.43 2.95 -4.89
N ALA A 26 5.98 3.97 -4.15
CA ALA A 26 4.80 4.75 -4.50
C ALA A 26 5.16 6.23 -4.62
N HIS A 27 4.77 6.86 -5.73
CA HIS A 27 5.10 8.25 -6.05
C HIS A 27 3.86 9.11 -5.90
N ILE A 28 3.97 10.21 -5.15
CA ILE A 28 2.91 11.18 -4.93
C ILE A 28 3.10 12.38 -5.83
N TYR A 29 1.99 12.82 -6.42
CA TYR A 29 1.86 14.01 -7.23
C TYR A 29 0.79 14.92 -6.61
N GLU A 30 0.98 16.23 -6.73
CA GLU A 30 0.02 17.25 -6.29
C GLU A 30 -0.43 18.09 -7.49
N TYR A 31 -1.73 18.33 -7.60
CA TYR A 31 -2.29 19.20 -8.63
C TYR A 31 -2.14 20.66 -8.21
N THR A 32 -1.46 21.48 -9.02
CA THR A 32 -1.20 22.90 -8.73
C THR A 32 -1.98 23.85 -9.63
N GLY A 33 -3.16 23.46 -10.10
CA GLY A 33 -4.02 24.28 -10.98
C GLY A 33 -3.56 24.36 -12.44
N GLY A 34 -2.27 24.14 -12.71
CA GLY A 34 -1.70 24.05 -14.06
C GLY A 34 -1.24 22.65 -14.48
N GLY A 35 -1.33 21.66 -13.59
CA GLY A 35 -0.88 20.29 -13.84
C GLY A 35 -0.50 19.53 -12.57
N TRP A 36 -0.09 18.27 -12.75
CA TRP A 36 0.40 17.40 -11.69
C TRP A 36 1.90 17.58 -11.49
N VAL A 37 2.30 17.91 -10.26
CA VAL A 37 3.70 18.11 -9.88
C VAL A 37 4.13 17.01 -8.94
N TYR A 38 5.24 16.33 -9.26
CA TYR A 38 5.83 15.33 -8.37
C TYR A 38 6.21 15.94 -7.01
N ARG A 39 5.87 15.24 -5.92
CA ARG A 39 6.15 15.68 -4.55
C ARG A 39 7.12 14.78 -3.82
N GLN A 40 6.89 13.48 -3.86
CA GLN A 40 7.62 12.56 -3.00
C GLN A 40 7.53 11.13 -3.50
N THR A 41 8.58 10.34 -3.25
CA THR A 41 8.55 8.89 -3.32
C THR A 41 8.45 8.32 -1.91
N LEU A 42 7.49 7.44 -1.71
CA LEU A 42 7.30 6.64 -0.51
C LEU A 42 8.05 5.33 -0.68
N SER A 43 9.03 5.11 0.19
CA SER A 43 9.80 3.87 0.28
C SER A 43 10.21 3.66 1.75
N PRO A 44 9.35 3.01 2.54
CA PRO A 44 9.66 2.61 3.92
C PRO A 44 10.99 1.86 4.02
N SER A 45 11.70 2.08 5.13
CA SER A 45 12.85 1.27 5.47
C SER A 45 12.43 -0.16 5.79
N GLY A 46 13.24 -1.15 5.38
CA GLY A 46 13.02 -2.55 5.73
C GLY A 46 12.07 -3.30 4.80
N LEU A 47 11.63 -2.68 3.69
CA LEU A 47 10.94 -3.43 2.64
C LEU A 47 11.89 -4.45 2.00
N LEU A 48 11.39 -5.65 1.78
CA LEU A 48 12.12 -6.73 1.12
C LEU A 48 11.63 -6.95 -0.32
N PRO A 49 12.48 -7.47 -1.22
CA PRO A 49 12.00 -8.01 -2.48
C PRO A 49 10.88 -9.03 -2.22
N GLY A 50 9.76 -8.88 -2.94
CA GLY A 50 8.58 -9.71 -2.74
C GLY A 50 7.55 -9.17 -1.73
N ASP A 51 7.81 -8.07 -1.02
CA ASP A 51 6.79 -7.42 -0.17
C ASP A 51 5.60 -6.86 -0.96
N MET A 52 5.81 -6.65 -2.27
CA MET A 52 4.81 -6.11 -3.20
C MET A 52 4.25 -4.76 -2.72
N PHE A 53 5.11 -3.91 -2.18
CA PHE A 53 4.73 -2.55 -1.77
C PHE A 53 4.25 -1.75 -2.98
N GLY A 54 3.12 -1.07 -2.84
CA GLY A 54 2.47 -0.39 -3.96
C GLY A 54 1.49 -1.28 -4.73
N GLY A 55 1.17 -2.47 -4.20
CA GLY A 55 0.19 -3.39 -4.78
C GLY A 55 -1.23 -2.83 -4.80
N SER A 56 -1.55 -1.99 -3.83
CA SER A 56 -2.80 -1.22 -3.74
C SER A 56 -2.51 0.14 -3.11
N LEU A 57 -3.30 1.14 -3.48
CA LEU A 57 -3.06 2.52 -3.07
C LEU A 57 -4.37 3.23 -2.74
N TYR A 58 -4.30 4.13 -1.77
CA TYR A 58 -5.33 5.13 -1.48
C TYR A 58 -4.63 6.45 -1.15
N ILE A 59 -5.21 7.58 -1.57
CA ILE A 59 -4.75 8.90 -1.14
C ILE A 59 -5.91 9.89 -1.00
N ASP A 60 -5.89 10.66 0.09
CA ASP A 60 -6.70 11.86 0.30
C ASP A 60 -5.80 13.05 0.68
N ASP A 61 -6.37 14.16 1.17
CA ASP A 61 -5.61 15.36 1.54
C ASP A 61 -4.64 15.18 2.71
N SER A 62 -4.84 14.14 3.51
CA SER A 62 -4.19 13.92 4.80
C SER A 62 -3.54 12.55 4.95
N THR A 63 -4.05 11.55 4.25
CA THR A 63 -3.71 10.13 4.41
C THR A 63 -3.38 9.51 3.07
N ALA A 64 -2.26 8.78 3.01
CA ALA A 64 -1.93 7.88 1.93
C ALA A 64 -1.73 6.48 2.50
N LEU A 65 -2.36 5.48 1.88
CA LEU A 65 -2.25 4.09 2.27
C LEU A 65 -1.62 3.31 1.13
N VAL A 66 -0.68 2.43 1.48
CA VAL A 66 0.02 1.61 0.51
C VAL A 66 0.00 0.15 0.96
N GLY A 67 -0.63 -0.70 0.17
CA GLY A 67 -0.62 -2.14 0.40
C GLY A 67 0.73 -2.74 0.05
N ALA A 68 1.20 -3.64 0.91
CA ALA A 68 2.35 -4.51 0.72
C ALA A 68 1.88 -5.93 0.97
N TYR A 69 1.17 -6.49 0.00
CA TYR A 69 0.41 -7.72 0.19
C TYR A 69 1.26 -8.99 0.25
N GLY A 70 2.55 -8.89 -0.14
CA GLY A 70 3.53 -9.96 0.04
C GLY A 70 4.35 -9.83 1.32
N HIS A 71 4.12 -8.76 2.11
CA HIS A 71 4.90 -8.48 3.30
C HIS A 71 4.82 -9.61 4.33
N VAL A 72 6.00 -10.04 4.79
CA VAL A 72 6.16 -11.08 5.80
C VAL A 72 6.36 -10.46 7.17
N ARG A 73 5.58 -10.91 8.15
CA ARG A 73 5.68 -10.40 9.52
C ARG A 73 6.87 -11.04 10.26
N PRO A 74 7.67 -10.26 11.00
CA PRO A 74 8.75 -10.82 11.83
C PRO A 74 8.26 -11.82 12.90
N ASP A 75 7.05 -11.63 13.43
CA ASP A 75 6.43 -12.51 14.43
C ASP A 75 5.67 -13.71 13.84
N ALA A 76 5.61 -13.82 12.51
CA ALA A 76 4.99 -14.94 11.79
C ALA A 76 5.64 -15.14 10.40
N PRO A 77 6.95 -15.49 10.35
CA PRO A 77 7.75 -15.44 9.13
C PRO A 77 7.36 -16.47 8.07
N SER A 78 6.61 -17.50 8.44
CA SER A 78 6.03 -18.46 7.49
C SER A 78 4.75 -17.97 6.81
N SER A 79 4.29 -16.77 7.15
CA SER A 79 3.07 -16.19 6.59
C SER A 79 3.36 -14.89 5.82
N ALA A 80 3.17 -14.93 4.50
CA ALA A 80 2.95 -13.73 3.69
C ALA A 80 1.53 -13.22 4.02
N ALA A 81 1.37 -12.72 5.23
CA ALA A 81 0.09 -12.27 5.77
C ALA A 81 -0.29 -10.88 5.27
N GLY A 82 0.63 -10.18 4.60
CA GLY A 82 0.45 -8.85 4.04
C GLY A 82 0.38 -7.73 5.08
N ALA A 83 0.54 -6.50 4.60
CA ALA A 83 0.45 -5.31 5.44
C ALA A 83 -0.04 -4.09 4.64
N VAL A 84 -0.45 -3.05 5.38
CA VAL A 84 -0.80 -1.74 4.85
C VAL A 84 0.02 -0.68 5.58
N TYR A 85 0.84 0.04 4.83
CA TYR A 85 1.61 1.17 5.33
C TYR A 85 0.74 2.42 5.34
N VAL A 86 0.76 3.16 6.44
CA VAL A 86 -0.02 4.39 6.64
C VAL A 86 0.94 5.57 6.62
N PHE A 87 0.67 6.52 5.74
CA PHE A 87 1.38 7.79 5.66
C PHE A 87 0.42 8.93 5.93
N THR A 88 0.85 9.89 6.74
CA THR A 88 0.12 11.12 6.98
C THR A 88 0.90 12.32 6.49
N ARG A 89 0.18 13.31 5.96
CA ARG A 89 0.77 14.55 5.49
C ARG A 89 1.06 15.49 6.67
N VAL A 90 2.33 15.83 6.85
CA VAL A 90 2.81 16.83 7.82
C VAL A 90 3.45 17.97 7.04
N GLY A 91 2.77 19.13 7.00
CA GLY A 91 3.17 20.23 6.13
C GLY A 91 3.08 19.84 4.65
N SER A 92 4.23 19.83 3.96
CA SER A 92 4.33 19.43 2.55
C SER A 92 4.86 18.00 2.34
N ARG A 93 5.19 17.27 3.40
CA ARG A 93 5.75 15.91 3.35
C ARG A 93 4.75 14.85 3.80
N TRP A 94 4.89 13.66 3.23
CA TRP A 94 4.20 12.45 3.64
C TRP A 94 5.14 11.61 4.50
N THR A 95 4.74 11.36 5.75
CA THR A 95 5.55 10.62 6.72
C THR A 95 4.81 9.35 7.10
N GLN A 96 5.50 8.21 7.11
CA GLN A 96 4.94 6.96 7.61
C GLN A 96 4.63 7.10 9.10
N THR A 97 3.39 6.86 9.47
CA THR A 97 2.91 6.95 10.86
C THR A 97 2.34 5.65 11.38
N GLY A 98 2.17 4.65 10.51
CA GLY A 98 1.68 3.34 10.93
C GLY A 98 2.02 2.22 9.96
N LEU A 99 1.93 1.01 10.49
CA LEU A 99 1.96 -0.24 9.74
C LEU A 99 0.84 -1.12 10.30
N ILE A 100 -0.17 -1.40 9.46
CA ILE A 100 -1.30 -2.24 9.82
C ILE A 100 -1.01 -3.63 9.27
N HIS A 101 -0.98 -4.61 10.17
CA HIS A 101 -0.88 -6.00 9.79
C HIS A 101 -2.23 -6.70 9.87
N ASN A 102 -2.38 -7.80 9.14
CA ASN A 102 -3.54 -8.67 9.28
C ASN A 102 -3.71 -9.13 10.75
N PRO A 103 -4.83 -8.83 11.42
CA PRO A 103 -5.03 -9.20 12.82
C PRO A 103 -5.18 -10.71 13.03
N SER A 104 -5.65 -11.46 12.03
CA SER A 104 -5.85 -12.91 12.16
C SER A 104 -4.56 -13.72 12.01
N LYS A 105 -3.45 -13.10 11.58
CA LYS A 105 -2.14 -13.74 11.39
C LYS A 105 -2.14 -14.98 10.48
N VAL A 106 -3.20 -15.18 9.70
CA VAL A 106 -3.30 -16.28 8.74
C VAL A 106 -2.64 -15.88 7.41
N LEU A 107 -2.28 -16.88 6.62
CA LEU A 107 -1.87 -16.69 5.23
C LEU A 107 -2.94 -15.94 4.46
N GLY A 108 -2.51 -14.95 3.68
CA GLY A 108 -3.38 -14.20 2.81
C GLY A 108 -2.77 -12.86 2.48
N SER A 109 -3.00 -12.41 1.26
CA SER A 109 -2.47 -11.15 0.74
C SER A 109 -3.24 -9.95 1.32
N PHE A 110 -3.19 -9.71 2.64
CA PHE A 110 -3.81 -8.54 3.26
C PHE A 110 -3.23 -7.25 2.67
N GLY A 111 -4.10 -6.29 2.36
CA GLY A 111 -3.70 -5.11 1.59
C GLY A 111 -3.71 -5.37 0.08
N TRP A 112 -4.36 -6.43 -0.40
CA TRP A 112 -4.58 -6.67 -1.82
C TRP A 112 -5.43 -5.57 -2.46
N THR A 113 -6.48 -5.12 -1.77
CA THR A 113 -7.29 -3.95 -2.13
C THR A 113 -7.49 -3.07 -0.91
N LEU A 114 -7.64 -1.76 -1.14
CA LEU A 114 -7.85 -0.76 -0.11
C LEU A 114 -8.96 0.19 -0.55
N ASP A 115 -9.84 0.53 0.38
CA ASP A 115 -10.72 1.68 0.26
C ASP A 115 -10.91 2.35 1.61
N LYS A 116 -11.09 3.66 1.63
CA LYS A 116 -11.28 4.42 2.87
C LYS A 116 -12.32 5.51 2.68
N SER A 117 -13.26 5.54 3.61
CA SER A 117 -14.26 6.61 3.74
C SER A 117 -14.28 7.14 5.17
N GLY A 118 -14.01 8.44 5.32
CA GLY A 118 -13.89 9.09 6.62
C GLY A 118 -12.83 8.39 7.50
N ARG A 119 -13.28 7.81 8.63
CA ARG A 119 -12.43 7.07 9.57
C ARG A 119 -12.39 5.56 9.32
N THR A 120 -13.17 5.07 8.37
CA THR A 120 -13.29 3.63 8.07
C THR A 120 -12.35 3.27 6.94
N LEU A 121 -11.44 2.34 7.20
CA LEU A 121 -10.59 1.69 6.20
C LEU A 121 -11.08 0.26 6.00
N VAL A 122 -11.35 -0.09 4.75
CA VAL A 122 -11.63 -1.46 4.31
C VAL A 122 -10.35 -2.01 3.67
N VAL A 123 -9.92 -3.19 4.13
CA VAL A 123 -8.75 -3.88 3.60
C VAL A 123 -9.17 -5.25 3.09
N GLY A 124 -9.00 -5.47 1.79
CA GLY A 124 -9.18 -6.78 1.19
C GLY A 124 -7.99 -7.69 1.45
N TYR A 125 -8.27 -8.99 1.48
CA TYR A 125 -7.27 -10.03 1.42
C TYR A 125 -7.61 -11.00 0.29
N ASN A 126 -6.59 -11.57 -0.35
CA ASN A 126 -6.75 -12.73 -1.22
C ASN A 126 -6.10 -13.92 -0.52
N SER A 127 -6.87 -14.95 -0.18
CA SER A 127 -6.35 -16.13 0.52
C SER A 127 -5.56 -17.07 -0.40
N GLY A 128 -5.63 -16.92 -1.72
CA GLY A 128 -5.05 -17.88 -2.67
C GLY A 128 -5.59 -19.31 -2.56
N LEU A 129 -6.47 -19.57 -1.59
CA LEU A 129 -7.17 -20.83 -1.39
C LEU A 129 -8.35 -20.86 -2.36
N SER A 130 -8.09 -21.23 -3.61
CA SER A 130 -9.04 -22.07 -4.32
C SER A 130 -9.05 -23.41 -3.60
N ASN A 131 -9.88 -23.56 -2.58
CA ASN A 131 -10.26 -24.88 -2.14
C ASN A 131 -11.06 -25.48 -3.28
N GLY A 132 -10.41 -26.28 -4.12
CA GLY A 132 -11.09 -27.32 -4.86
C GLY A 132 -11.66 -28.29 -3.83
N GLU A 133 -12.86 -28.00 -3.35
CA GLU A 133 -13.73 -28.98 -2.72
C GLU A 133 -14.50 -29.68 -3.85
N VAL A 134 -14.15 -30.95 -4.09
CA VAL A 134 -15.11 -32.05 -4.29
C VAL A 134 -14.63 -33.27 -3.52
#